data_AF-A0A5B9DBR0-F1
#
_entry.id   AF-A0A5B9DBR0-F1
#
_cell.length_a   1.000
_cell.length_b   1.000
_cell.length_c   1.000
_cell.angle_alpha   90.00
_cell.angle_beta   90.00
_cell.angle_gamma   90.00
#
_symmetry.space_group_name_H-M   'P 1'
#
loop_
_entity.id
_entity.type
_entity.pdbx_description
1 polymer ?
#
loop_
_entity_poly.entity_id
_entity_poly.type
_entity_poly.pdbx_seq_one_letter_code
_entity_poly.pdbx_strand_id
1 'polypeptide(L)'
;MILQTNIYEFLDYAIIGILGLMNFLVFILLIVVGVSNFKKALGPDCKKGFSRFFVAFLVFLMFSTFMDFAYSLTYKIFYIQTVENEFYSVGYFNYIVNTIWGITYGLGVLNKLIAFLLLFSAMEIKLFNKKSKWKFGILTVILLGSIFIMEIVKITLRFTIGGIGSAITTLTVGVLSSLDYIILAIAIRYLLKRTGKENESLKVYTKPIAIGVLFLFNFNSIIQILQYIRGFIDYFFNINSYYDYDELLYWINIGLFFLTSLLFIIGIILLAVGAIKTMSVPLTFSKKKGVKGAPRQAVNKKQNTCPSCNTPLPPGAEFCTNCGNHL
;
A
#
# COMPACT_ATOMS: atom_id res chain seq x y z
N MET A 1 -11.09 22.17 -40.28
CA MET A 1 -11.55 21.09 -39.37
C MET A 1 -10.47 20.03 -39.13
N ILE A 2 -9.78 19.52 -40.16
CA ILE A 2 -8.70 18.50 -40.03
C ILE A 2 -7.52 18.94 -39.13
N LEU A 3 -7.20 20.25 -39.07
CA LEU A 3 -6.10 20.74 -38.24
C LEU A 3 -6.40 20.80 -36.73
N GLN A 4 -7.68 20.90 -36.34
CA GLN A 4 -8.08 21.04 -34.93
C GLN A 4 -8.10 19.70 -34.20
N THR A 5 -8.51 18.62 -34.88
CA THR A 5 -8.48 17.25 -34.33
C THR A 5 -7.06 16.80 -33.97
N ASN A 6 -6.06 17.19 -34.76
CA ASN A 6 -4.66 16.83 -34.55
C ASN A 6 -4.07 17.41 -33.24
N ILE A 7 -4.50 18.60 -32.81
CA ILE A 7 -3.95 19.25 -31.62
C ILE A 7 -4.44 18.56 -30.34
N TYR A 8 -5.73 18.22 -30.28
CA TYR A 8 -6.27 17.51 -29.12
C TYR A 8 -5.64 16.14 -28.98
N GLU A 9 -5.56 15.34 -30.04
CA GLU A 9 -4.90 14.03 -29.99
C GLU A 9 -3.45 14.14 -29.51
N PHE A 10 -2.70 15.10 -30.05
CA PHE A 10 -1.32 15.34 -29.62
C PHE A 10 -1.20 15.70 -28.15
N LEU A 11 -2.04 16.63 -27.65
CA LEU A 11 -2.08 17.01 -26.23
C LEU A 11 -2.40 15.81 -25.36
N ASP A 12 -3.29 14.96 -25.81
CA ASP A 12 -3.79 13.82 -25.08
C ASP A 12 -2.74 12.68 -25.03
N TYR A 13 -1.88 12.57 -26.05
CA TYR A 13 -0.65 11.76 -26.01
C TYR A 13 0.43 12.38 -25.11
N ALA A 14 0.61 13.69 -25.18
CA ALA A 14 1.55 14.42 -24.35
C ALA A 14 1.20 14.28 -22.86
N ILE A 15 -0.08 14.35 -22.50
CA ILE A 15 -0.58 14.14 -21.13
C ILE A 15 -0.25 12.72 -20.66
N ILE A 16 -0.54 11.69 -21.46
CA ILE A 16 -0.19 10.29 -21.11
C ILE A 16 1.33 10.14 -20.93
N GLY A 17 2.12 10.72 -21.83
CA GLY A 17 3.58 10.73 -21.75
C GLY A 17 4.10 11.44 -20.49
N ILE A 18 3.54 12.61 -20.16
CA ILE A 18 3.89 13.38 -18.95
C ILE A 18 3.51 12.60 -17.69
N LEU A 19 2.31 12.00 -17.63
CA LEU A 19 1.89 11.18 -16.50
C LEU A 19 2.80 9.95 -16.33
N GLY A 20 3.16 9.29 -17.42
CA GLY A 20 4.14 8.20 -17.43
C GLY A 20 5.51 8.66 -16.89
N LEU A 21 6.00 9.82 -17.37
CA LEU A 21 7.26 10.41 -16.93
C LEU A 21 7.22 10.81 -15.44
N MET A 22 6.13 11.42 -14.98
CA MET A 22 5.96 11.80 -13.57
C MET A 22 5.99 10.57 -12.66
N ASN A 23 5.29 9.50 -13.03
CA ASN A 23 5.33 8.23 -12.30
C ASN A 23 6.75 7.65 -12.27
N PHE A 24 7.46 7.71 -13.40
CA PHE A 24 8.85 7.26 -13.49
C PHE A 24 9.81 8.12 -12.63
N LEU A 25 9.63 9.44 -12.59
CA LEU A 25 10.44 10.34 -11.77
C LEU A 25 10.19 10.14 -10.27
N VAL A 26 8.93 10.07 -9.85
CA VAL A 26 8.55 9.72 -8.47
C VAL A 26 9.18 8.39 -8.07
N PHE A 27 9.19 7.44 -9.00
CA PHE A 27 9.80 6.13 -8.79
C PHE A 27 11.33 6.20 -8.61
N ILE A 28 12.05 6.92 -9.47
CA ILE A 28 13.50 7.17 -9.29
C ILE A 28 13.74 7.80 -7.91
N LEU A 29 12.91 8.76 -7.53
CA LEU A 29 13.01 9.44 -6.24
C LEU A 29 12.80 8.46 -5.07
N LEU A 30 11.84 7.53 -5.18
CA LEU A 30 11.62 6.47 -4.18
C LEU A 30 12.80 5.49 -4.09
N ILE A 31 13.40 5.08 -5.23
CA ILE A 31 14.62 4.27 -5.21
C ILE A 31 15.74 5.05 -4.54
N VAL A 32 16.00 6.28 -4.98
CA VAL A 32 17.14 7.08 -4.48
C VAL A 32 17.00 7.31 -2.99
N VAL A 33 15.82 7.73 -2.52
CA VAL A 33 15.52 7.91 -1.09
C VAL A 33 15.60 6.59 -0.33
N GLY A 34 15.12 5.49 -0.92
CA GLY A 34 15.27 4.16 -0.34
C GLY A 34 16.74 3.80 -0.16
N VAL A 35 17.51 3.76 -1.24
CA VAL A 35 18.93 3.35 -1.28
C VAL A 35 19.80 4.28 -0.44
N SER A 36 19.59 5.59 -0.48
CA SER A 36 20.37 6.56 0.29
C SER A 36 20.18 6.37 1.79
N ASN A 37 18.96 6.06 2.22
CA ASN A 37 18.65 5.82 3.62
C ASN A 37 19.09 4.42 4.08
N PHE A 38 19.06 3.41 3.19
CA PHE A 38 19.56 2.06 3.48
C PHE A 38 21.06 2.03 3.82
N LYS A 39 21.86 2.95 3.28
CA LYS A 39 23.30 3.02 3.57
C LYS A 39 23.64 3.55 4.97
N LYS A 40 22.74 4.30 5.62
CA LYS A 40 23.09 5.10 6.81
C LYS A 40 22.62 4.55 8.17
N ALA A 41 21.64 3.63 8.24
CA ALA A 41 20.92 3.44 9.51
C ALA A 41 20.49 2.01 9.90
N LEU A 42 20.84 0.95 9.14
CA LEU A 42 20.36 -0.41 9.45
C LEU A 42 21.47 -1.28 10.04
N GLY A 43 21.25 -1.76 11.27
CA GLY A 43 22.10 -2.78 11.88
C GLY A 43 22.14 -4.08 11.04
N PRO A 44 23.22 -4.86 11.12
CA PRO A 44 23.51 -5.99 10.21
C PRO A 44 22.37 -7.01 10.12
N ASP A 45 21.68 -7.29 11.23
CA ASP A 45 20.61 -8.30 11.29
C ASP A 45 19.29 -7.84 10.68
N CYS A 46 19.01 -6.53 10.69
CA CYS A 46 17.78 -5.97 10.10
C CYS A 46 17.87 -5.79 8.58
N LYS A 47 19.08 -5.90 8.01
CA LYS A 47 19.39 -5.51 6.64
C LYS A 47 18.89 -6.53 5.60
N LYS A 48 18.95 -7.84 5.87
CA LYS A 48 18.69 -8.89 4.86
C LYS A 48 17.21 -9.18 4.59
N GLY A 49 16.36 -9.31 5.61
CA GLY A 49 14.95 -9.67 5.42
C GLY A 49 14.10 -8.51 4.88
N PHE A 50 14.26 -7.33 5.46
CA PHE A 50 13.41 -6.18 5.15
C PHE A 50 13.69 -5.57 3.77
N SER A 51 14.98 -5.49 3.38
CA SER A 51 15.37 -5.02 2.04
C SER A 51 14.64 -5.80 0.93
N ARG A 52 14.51 -7.12 1.08
CA ARG A 52 13.85 -7.97 0.08
C ARG A 52 12.36 -7.66 -0.04
N PHE A 53 11.64 -7.54 1.07
CA PHE A 53 10.20 -7.23 1.05
C PHE A 53 9.91 -5.81 0.54
N PHE A 54 10.70 -4.82 0.94
CA PHE A 54 10.51 -3.44 0.49
C PHE A 54 10.84 -3.28 -1.00
N VAL A 55 11.93 -3.91 -1.48
CA VAL A 55 12.26 -3.94 -2.90
C VAL A 55 11.17 -4.69 -3.68
N ALA A 56 10.69 -5.84 -3.19
CA ALA A 56 9.59 -6.55 -3.83
C ALA A 56 8.32 -5.68 -3.91
N PHE A 57 7.96 -4.97 -2.84
CA PHE A 57 6.85 -4.02 -2.84
C PHE A 57 7.03 -2.93 -3.89
N LEU A 58 8.21 -2.31 -3.98
CA LEU A 58 8.50 -1.30 -5.00
C LEU A 58 8.41 -1.87 -6.42
N VAL A 59 8.93 -3.07 -6.65
CA VAL A 59 8.88 -3.75 -7.96
C VAL A 59 7.44 -4.08 -8.36
N PHE A 60 6.60 -4.56 -7.43
CA PHE A 60 5.19 -4.80 -7.72
C PHE A 60 4.46 -3.49 -8.04
N LEU A 61 4.75 -2.41 -7.29
CA LEU A 61 4.19 -1.09 -7.55
C LEU A 61 4.64 -0.52 -8.91
N MET A 62 5.90 -0.75 -9.31
CA MET A 62 6.36 -0.45 -10.68
C MET A 62 5.58 -1.23 -11.71
N PHE A 63 5.47 -2.55 -11.53
CA PHE A 63 4.78 -3.40 -12.47
C PHE A 63 3.32 -2.95 -12.61
N SER A 64 2.68 -2.50 -11.52
CA SER A 64 1.28 -2.05 -11.55
C SER A 64 1.14 -0.75 -12.32
N THR A 65 2.00 0.22 -12.04
CA THR A 65 1.97 1.53 -12.71
C THR A 65 2.33 1.40 -14.19
N PHE A 66 3.27 0.52 -14.51
CA PHE A 66 3.61 0.18 -15.89
C PHE A 66 2.45 -0.48 -16.64
N MET A 67 1.75 -1.43 -16.01
CA MET A 67 0.58 -2.08 -16.63
C MET A 67 -0.56 -1.08 -16.87
N ASP A 68 -0.81 -0.16 -15.94
CA ASP A 68 -1.80 0.92 -16.11
C ASP A 68 -1.41 1.83 -17.30
N PHE A 69 -0.13 2.19 -17.43
CA PHE A 69 0.38 2.99 -18.55
C PHE A 69 0.31 2.24 -19.89
N ALA A 70 0.82 1.00 -19.94
CA ALA A 70 0.82 0.16 -21.13
C ALA A 70 -0.61 -0.06 -21.63
N TYR A 71 -1.57 -0.26 -20.72
CA TYR A 71 -2.98 -0.32 -21.05
C TYR A 71 -3.48 0.99 -21.68
N SER A 72 -3.26 2.13 -21.02
CA SER A 72 -3.75 3.43 -21.50
C SER A 72 -3.21 3.77 -22.90
N LEU A 73 -1.94 3.45 -23.15
CA LEU A 73 -1.31 3.58 -24.45
C LEU A 73 -1.92 2.64 -25.49
N THR A 74 -2.07 1.36 -25.14
CA THR A 74 -2.60 0.32 -26.03
C THR A 74 -4.04 0.64 -26.45
N TYR A 75 -4.90 1.00 -25.49
CA TYR A 75 -6.30 1.39 -25.75
C TYR A 75 -6.38 2.53 -26.77
N LYS A 76 -5.51 3.53 -26.64
CA LYS A 76 -5.52 4.71 -27.49
C LYS A 76 -5.02 4.43 -28.90
N ILE A 77 -3.93 3.68 -29.03
CA ILE A 77 -3.41 3.24 -30.35
C ILE A 77 -4.50 2.46 -31.10
N PHE A 78 -5.17 1.54 -30.42
CA PHE A 78 -6.25 0.76 -31.00
C PHE A 78 -7.44 1.64 -31.39
N TYR A 79 -7.86 2.56 -30.52
CA TYR A 79 -8.97 3.47 -30.79
C TYR A 79 -8.77 4.27 -32.08
N ILE A 80 -7.59 4.89 -32.26
CA ILE A 80 -7.29 5.68 -33.46
C ILE A 80 -7.32 4.82 -34.73
N GLN A 81 -6.69 3.64 -34.70
CA GLN A 81 -6.68 2.75 -35.87
C GLN A 81 -8.07 2.32 -36.32
N THR A 82 -9.03 2.18 -35.39
CA THR A 82 -10.42 1.87 -35.75
C THR A 82 -11.18 3.03 -36.37
N VAL A 83 -10.93 4.27 -35.93
CA VAL A 83 -11.64 5.43 -36.48
C VAL A 83 -11.23 5.67 -37.94
N GLU A 84 -9.97 5.41 -38.28
CA GLU A 84 -9.46 5.59 -39.64
C GLU A 84 -9.89 4.49 -40.63
N ASN A 85 -10.15 3.28 -40.12
CA ASN A 85 -10.52 2.14 -40.96
C ASN A 85 -12.01 1.82 -40.79
N GLU A 86 -12.86 2.47 -41.59
CA GLU A 86 -14.32 2.24 -41.66
C GLU A 86 -14.73 0.77 -41.97
N PHE A 87 -13.78 -0.15 -42.13
CA PHE A 87 -13.96 -1.47 -42.73
C PHE A 87 -14.12 -2.64 -41.75
N TYR A 88 -14.00 -2.44 -40.43
CA TYR A 88 -14.26 -3.52 -39.47
C TYR A 88 -15.62 -3.36 -38.79
N SER A 89 -16.33 -4.49 -38.60
CA SER A 89 -17.57 -4.47 -37.81
C SER A 89 -17.22 -3.99 -36.40
N VAL A 90 -17.66 -2.76 -36.10
CA VAL A 90 -17.39 -2.04 -34.85
C VAL A 90 -17.68 -2.92 -33.61
N GLY A 91 -18.61 -3.86 -33.74
CA GLY A 91 -18.95 -4.84 -32.70
C GLY A 91 -17.80 -5.80 -32.31
N TYR A 92 -17.12 -6.43 -33.28
CA TYR A 92 -16.08 -7.42 -32.95
C TYR A 92 -14.85 -6.77 -32.35
N PHE A 93 -14.48 -5.60 -32.86
CA PHE A 93 -13.37 -4.83 -32.31
C PHE A 93 -13.66 -4.33 -30.89
N ASN A 94 -14.84 -3.76 -30.66
CA ASN A 94 -15.25 -3.34 -29.32
C ASN A 94 -15.24 -4.51 -28.34
N TYR A 95 -15.62 -5.71 -28.78
CA TYR A 95 -15.53 -6.89 -27.93
C TYR A 95 -14.07 -7.18 -27.52
N ILE A 96 -13.14 -7.26 -28.49
CA ILE A 96 -11.71 -7.52 -28.19
C ILE A 96 -11.12 -6.46 -27.27
N VAL A 97 -11.34 -5.17 -27.56
CA VAL A 97 -10.83 -4.07 -26.74
C VAL A 97 -11.39 -4.13 -25.32
N ASN A 98 -12.69 -4.39 -25.16
CA ASN A 98 -13.30 -4.55 -23.84
C ASN A 98 -12.79 -5.79 -23.09
N THR A 99 -12.52 -6.89 -23.78
CA THR A 99 -11.91 -8.09 -23.17
C THR A 99 -10.49 -7.79 -22.70
N ILE A 100 -9.66 -7.17 -23.53
CA ILE A 100 -8.30 -6.77 -23.16
C ILE A 100 -8.35 -5.81 -21.97
N TRP A 101 -9.25 -4.83 -21.99
CA TRP A 101 -9.48 -3.91 -20.87
C TRP A 101 -9.84 -4.64 -19.58
N GLY A 102 -10.78 -5.58 -19.63
CA GLY A 102 -11.17 -6.36 -18.45
C GLY A 102 -9.99 -7.12 -17.84
N ILE A 103 -9.14 -7.71 -18.70
CA ILE A 103 -7.95 -8.46 -18.28
C ILE A 103 -6.89 -7.52 -17.68
N THR A 104 -6.52 -6.44 -18.38
CA THR A 104 -5.48 -5.51 -17.90
C THR A 104 -5.91 -4.78 -16.64
N TYR A 105 -7.16 -4.34 -16.56
CA TYR A 105 -7.73 -3.74 -15.37
C TYR A 105 -7.73 -4.74 -14.20
N GLY A 106 -8.16 -5.98 -14.43
CA GLY A 106 -8.13 -7.05 -13.43
C GLY A 106 -6.71 -7.32 -12.91
N LEU A 107 -5.72 -7.36 -13.81
CA LEU A 107 -4.30 -7.49 -13.45
C LEU A 107 -3.79 -6.29 -12.64
N GLY A 108 -4.17 -5.07 -13.01
CA GLY A 108 -3.83 -3.86 -12.27
C GLY A 108 -4.41 -3.86 -10.84
N VAL A 109 -5.67 -4.27 -10.69
CA VAL A 109 -6.32 -4.44 -9.39
C VAL A 109 -5.61 -5.50 -8.55
N LEU A 110 -5.35 -6.68 -9.12
CA LEU A 110 -4.65 -7.76 -8.44
C LEU A 110 -3.27 -7.31 -7.97
N ASN A 111 -2.56 -6.56 -8.80
CA ASN A 111 -1.23 -6.07 -8.46
C ASN A 111 -1.27 -5.02 -7.33
N LYS A 112 -2.24 -4.10 -7.35
CA LYS A 112 -2.48 -3.17 -6.24
C LYS A 112 -2.78 -3.91 -4.93
N LEU A 113 -3.63 -4.95 -4.98
CA LEU A 113 -3.93 -5.81 -3.83
C LEU A 113 -2.67 -6.51 -3.28
N ILE A 114 -1.85 -7.08 -4.16
CA ILE A 114 -0.58 -7.71 -3.77
C ILE A 114 0.36 -6.68 -3.13
N ALA A 115 0.47 -5.48 -3.71
CA ALA A 115 1.28 -4.41 -3.15
C ALA A 115 0.79 -4.02 -1.74
N PHE A 116 -0.53 -3.89 -1.54
CA PHE A 116 -1.09 -3.64 -0.21
C PHE A 116 -0.81 -4.79 0.77
N LEU A 117 -1.00 -6.05 0.36
CA LEU A 117 -0.66 -7.21 1.19
C LEU A 117 0.80 -7.20 1.62
N LEU A 118 1.71 -6.90 0.71
CA LEU A 118 3.15 -6.79 1.00
C LEU A 118 3.45 -5.63 1.96
N LEU A 119 2.82 -4.47 1.74
CA LEU A 119 2.96 -3.31 2.63
C LEU A 119 2.48 -3.64 4.04
N PHE A 120 1.30 -4.24 4.17
CA PHE A 120 0.74 -4.60 5.46
C PHE A 120 1.54 -5.69 6.15
N SER A 121 2.00 -6.71 5.42
CA SER A 121 2.89 -7.74 5.95
C SER A 121 4.19 -7.12 6.48
N ALA A 122 4.76 -6.15 5.77
CA ALA A 122 5.96 -5.44 6.20
C ALA A 122 5.72 -4.60 7.47
N MET A 123 4.56 -3.95 7.59
CA MET A 123 4.17 -3.22 8.80
C MET A 123 3.90 -4.16 9.98
N GLU A 124 3.26 -5.30 9.72
CA GLU A 124 2.86 -6.30 10.72
C GLU A 124 4.07 -6.88 11.47
N ILE A 125 5.19 -7.06 10.78
CA ILE A 125 6.41 -7.63 11.36
C ILE A 125 7.07 -6.68 12.38
N LYS A 126 6.91 -5.35 12.25
CA LYS A 126 7.69 -4.37 13.03
C LYS A 126 6.89 -3.46 13.96
N LEU A 127 5.63 -3.16 13.65
CA LEU A 127 4.88 -2.10 14.37
C LEU A 127 3.94 -2.64 15.44
N PHE A 128 3.49 -3.90 15.36
CA PHE A 128 2.44 -4.40 16.23
C PHE A 128 2.95 -5.36 17.29
N ASN A 129 2.43 -5.18 18.51
CA ASN A 129 2.63 -6.11 19.62
C ASN A 129 2.12 -7.51 19.21
N LYS A 130 2.78 -8.58 19.70
CA LYS A 130 2.45 -9.99 19.40
C LYS A 130 0.96 -10.29 19.56
N LYS A 131 0.28 -9.63 20.51
CA LYS A 131 -1.15 -9.82 20.82
C LYS A 131 -2.11 -9.12 19.83
N SER A 132 -1.71 -8.01 19.20
CA SER A 132 -2.51 -7.27 18.21
C SER A 132 -2.21 -7.67 16.77
N LYS A 133 -1.05 -8.30 16.55
CA LYS A 133 -0.55 -8.73 15.25
C LYS A 133 -1.57 -9.52 14.42
N TRP A 134 -2.08 -10.63 14.95
CA TRP A 134 -3.03 -11.51 14.25
C TRP A 134 -4.38 -10.84 13.94
N LYS A 135 -4.89 -9.97 14.83
CA LYS A 135 -6.16 -9.25 14.61
C LYS A 135 -6.07 -8.31 13.42
N PHE A 136 -4.90 -7.67 13.24
CA PHE A 136 -4.66 -6.80 12.10
C PHE A 136 -4.53 -7.56 10.78
N GLY A 137 -3.79 -8.67 10.80
CA GLY A 137 -3.65 -9.54 9.63
C GLY A 137 -5.02 -10.04 9.14
N ILE A 138 -5.85 -10.55 10.05
CA ILE A 138 -7.21 -11.03 9.72
C ILE A 138 -8.07 -9.90 9.15
N LEU A 139 -8.11 -8.73 9.80
CA LEU A 139 -8.89 -7.59 9.33
C LEU A 139 -8.46 -7.13 7.93
N THR A 140 -7.15 -7.10 7.69
CA THR A 140 -6.57 -6.72 6.39
C THR A 140 -6.95 -7.72 5.31
N VAL A 141 -6.86 -9.02 5.59
CA VAL A 141 -7.26 -10.07 4.64
C VAL A 141 -8.75 -10.01 4.33
N ILE A 142 -9.61 -9.78 5.33
CA ILE A 142 -11.06 -9.66 5.12
C ILE A 142 -11.38 -8.46 4.23
N LEU A 143 -10.80 -7.29 4.50
CA LEU A 143 -11.07 -6.06 3.73
C LEU A 143 -10.49 -6.13 2.31
N LEU A 144 -9.31 -6.72 2.13
CA LEU A 144 -8.75 -6.91 0.78
C LEU A 144 -9.53 -7.98 0.00
N GLY A 145 -10.02 -9.01 0.69
CA GLY A 145 -10.90 -10.02 0.13
C GLY A 145 -12.24 -9.42 -0.31
N SER A 146 -12.85 -8.55 0.50
CA SER A 146 -14.11 -7.87 0.13
C SER A 146 -13.92 -7.02 -1.12
N ILE A 147 -12.86 -6.20 -1.18
CA ILE A 147 -12.53 -5.38 -2.35
C ILE A 147 -12.37 -6.25 -3.61
N PHE A 148 -11.66 -7.37 -3.50
CA PHE A 148 -11.46 -8.29 -4.62
C PHE A 148 -12.79 -8.90 -5.13
N ILE A 149 -13.64 -9.34 -4.20
CA ILE A 149 -14.97 -9.89 -4.54
C ILE A 149 -15.83 -8.81 -5.20
N MET A 150 -15.83 -7.58 -4.67
CA MET A 150 -16.59 -6.47 -5.24
C MET A 150 -16.15 -6.16 -6.68
N GLU A 151 -14.86 -6.17 -6.97
CA GLU A 151 -14.37 -5.95 -8.34
C GLU A 151 -14.73 -7.11 -9.29
N ILE A 152 -14.72 -8.37 -8.83
CA ILE A 152 -15.25 -9.50 -9.63
C ILE A 152 -16.74 -9.30 -9.92
N VAL A 153 -17.52 -8.90 -8.92
CA VAL A 153 -18.96 -8.64 -9.08
C VAL A 153 -19.18 -7.50 -10.08
N LYS A 154 -18.42 -6.41 -10.00
CA LYS A 154 -18.46 -5.30 -10.96
C LYS A 154 -18.21 -5.76 -12.39
N ILE A 155 -17.14 -6.51 -12.60
CA ILE A 155 -16.77 -7.02 -13.93
C ILE A 155 -17.89 -7.92 -14.45
N THR A 156 -18.36 -8.88 -13.64
CA THR A 156 -19.40 -9.83 -14.02
C THR A 156 -20.71 -9.12 -14.36
N LEU A 157 -21.17 -8.21 -13.52
CA LEU A 157 -22.40 -7.45 -13.73
C LEU A 157 -22.32 -6.50 -14.92
N ARG A 158 -21.13 -5.95 -15.22
CA ARG A 158 -20.92 -5.10 -16.40
C ARG A 158 -21.10 -5.89 -17.71
N PHE A 159 -20.73 -7.17 -17.71
CA PHE A 159 -20.92 -8.04 -18.87
C PHE A 159 -22.36 -8.56 -19.00
N THR A 160 -23.09 -8.74 -17.90
CA THR A 160 -24.46 -9.28 -17.93
C THR A 160 -25.52 -8.20 -18.10
N ILE A 161 -25.28 -6.99 -17.58
CA ILE A 161 -26.27 -5.92 -17.56
C ILE A 161 -25.81 -4.77 -18.47
N GLY A 162 -26.47 -4.62 -19.62
CA GLY A 162 -26.28 -3.48 -20.52
C GLY A 162 -27.01 -2.21 -20.05
N GLY A 163 -26.65 -1.07 -20.65
CA GLY A 163 -27.37 0.20 -20.46
C GLY A 163 -27.34 0.72 -19.01
N ILE A 164 -28.51 1.17 -18.53
CA ILE A 164 -28.68 1.80 -17.20
C ILE A 164 -28.17 0.92 -16.06
N GLY A 165 -28.39 -0.39 -16.14
CA GLY A 165 -27.95 -1.29 -15.09
C GLY A 165 -26.42 -1.38 -14.98
N SER A 166 -25.68 -1.16 -16.08
CA SER A 166 -24.22 -1.05 -16.07
C SER A 166 -23.75 0.19 -15.30
N ALA A 167 -24.42 1.33 -15.51
CA ALA A 167 -24.12 2.58 -14.83
C ALA A 167 -24.44 2.50 -13.33
N ILE A 168 -25.60 1.96 -12.96
CA ILE A 168 -25.98 1.72 -11.56
C ILE A 168 -24.96 0.79 -10.89
N THR A 169 -24.63 -0.33 -11.54
CA THR A 169 -23.63 -1.28 -11.02
C THR A 169 -22.29 -0.60 -10.78
N THR A 170 -21.81 0.20 -11.74
CA THR A 170 -20.53 0.90 -11.64
C THR A 170 -20.54 1.87 -10.47
N LEU A 171 -21.62 2.63 -10.29
CA LEU A 171 -21.81 3.53 -9.16
C LEU A 171 -21.81 2.76 -7.84
N THR A 172 -22.71 1.78 -7.68
CA THR A 172 -22.89 1.04 -6.43
C THR A 172 -21.61 0.33 -6.02
N VAL A 173 -20.97 -0.41 -6.93
CA VAL A 173 -19.75 -1.13 -6.59
C VAL A 173 -18.58 -0.19 -6.36
N GLY A 174 -18.46 0.88 -7.15
CA GLY A 174 -17.42 1.89 -6.97
C GLY A 174 -17.49 2.59 -5.61
N VAL A 175 -18.70 2.96 -5.19
CA VAL A 175 -18.96 3.57 -3.87
C VAL A 175 -18.66 2.59 -2.74
N LEU A 176 -19.17 1.36 -2.81
CA LEU A 176 -18.94 0.34 -1.77
C LEU A 176 -17.45 0.01 -1.62
N SER A 177 -16.73 -0.17 -2.73
CA SER A 177 -15.28 -0.42 -2.69
C SER A 177 -14.51 0.76 -2.08
N SER A 178 -14.95 1.99 -2.37
CA SER A 178 -14.36 3.20 -1.79
C SER A 178 -14.63 3.30 -0.27
N LEU A 179 -15.79 2.86 0.19
CA LEU A 179 -16.12 2.79 1.62
C LEU A 179 -15.23 1.77 2.35
N ASP A 180 -14.95 0.61 1.73
CA ASP A 180 -14.03 -0.39 2.31
C ASP A 180 -12.64 0.20 2.56
N TYR A 181 -12.10 0.97 1.61
CA TYR A 181 -10.83 1.67 1.80
C TYR A 181 -10.88 2.71 2.93
N ILE A 182 -11.99 3.43 3.09
CA ILE A 182 -12.18 4.40 4.19
C ILE A 182 -12.21 3.66 5.55
N ILE A 183 -12.94 2.55 5.64
CA ILE A 183 -13.01 1.72 6.84
C ILE A 183 -11.62 1.17 7.19
N LEU A 184 -10.90 0.66 6.20
CA LEU A 184 -9.53 0.16 6.34
C LEU A 184 -8.60 1.26 6.89
N ALA A 185 -8.67 2.47 6.33
CA ALA A 185 -7.88 3.60 6.77
C ALA A 185 -8.17 4.00 8.22
N ILE A 186 -9.45 4.03 8.61
CA ILE A 186 -9.88 4.34 9.98
C ILE A 186 -9.32 3.28 10.93
N ALA A 187 -9.43 2.00 10.58
CA ALA A 187 -8.90 0.90 11.38
C ALA A 187 -7.37 1.00 11.54
N ILE A 188 -6.63 1.25 10.46
CA ILE A 188 -5.17 1.43 10.51
C ILE A 188 -4.80 2.63 11.40
N ARG A 189 -5.48 3.77 11.24
CA ARG A 189 -5.23 4.97 12.06
C ARG A 189 -5.52 4.72 13.53
N TYR A 190 -6.60 4.02 13.84
CA TYR A 190 -6.94 3.63 15.22
C TYR A 190 -5.82 2.76 15.84
N LEU A 191 -5.35 1.77 15.09
CA LEU A 191 -4.27 0.89 15.53
C LEU A 191 -2.95 1.63 15.70
N LEU A 192 -2.56 2.49 14.75
CA LEU A 192 -1.37 3.32 14.85
C LEU A 192 -1.43 4.27 16.07
N LYS A 193 -2.61 4.84 16.35
CA LYS A 193 -2.84 5.69 17.54
C LYS A 193 -2.68 4.89 18.83
N ARG A 194 -3.20 3.66 18.88
CA ARG A 194 -3.04 2.77 20.04
C ARG A 194 -1.58 2.36 20.24
N THR A 195 -0.89 1.96 19.19
CA THR A 195 0.55 1.63 19.24
C THR A 195 1.39 2.80 19.76
N GLY A 196 1.08 4.03 19.30
CA GLY A 196 1.76 5.24 19.79
C GLY A 196 1.48 5.57 21.26
N LYS A 197 0.35 5.14 21.83
CA LYS A 197 0.06 5.25 23.26
C LYS A 197 0.82 4.21 24.09
N GLU A 198 0.96 3.00 23.57
CA GLU A 198 1.67 1.91 24.26
C GLU A 198 3.19 2.09 24.23
N ASN A 199 3.71 2.87 23.27
CA ASN A 199 5.15 3.13 23.14
C ASN A 199 5.42 4.57 22.68
N GLU A 200 5.79 5.43 23.64
CA GLU A 200 6.08 6.87 23.42
C GLU A 200 7.12 7.08 22.30
N SER A 201 8.13 6.19 22.22
CA SER A 201 9.15 6.28 21.17
C SER A 201 8.58 6.06 19.77
N LEU A 202 7.52 5.24 19.63
CA LEU A 202 6.86 4.98 18.35
C LEU A 202 5.93 6.11 17.91
N LYS A 203 5.46 6.95 18.84
CA LYS A 203 4.49 8.03 18.60
C LYS A 203 4.95 9.05 17.56
N VAL A 204 6.26 9.36 17.53
CA VAL A 204 6.86 10.27 16.54
C VAL A 204 6.77 9.70 15.13
N TYR A 205 6.79 8.37 14.99
CA TYR A 205 6.83 7.68 13.71
C TYR A 205 5.46 7.23 13.20
N THR A 206 4.52 6.95 14.10
CA THR A 206 3.15 6.57 13.70
C THR A 206 2.38 7.75 13.11
N LYS A 207 2.73 8.99 13.46
CA LYS A 207 2.07 10.20 12.95
C LYS A 207 2.20 10.37 11.42
N PRO A 208 3.40 10.39 10.80
CA PRO A 208 3.52 10.50 9.34
C PRO A 208 2.86 9.32 8.60
N ILE A 209 2.95 8.09 9.14
CA ILE A 209 2.26 6.93 8.56
C ILE A 209 0.75 7.14 8.59
N ALA A 210 0.18 7.58 9.72
CA ALA A 210 -1.25 7.83 9.83
C ALA A 210 -1.75 8.93 8.89
N ILE A 211 -0.91 9.94 8.62
CA ILE A 211 -1.21 11.00 7.63
C ILE A 211 -1.12 10.41 6.21
N GLY A 212 -0.10 9.61 5.90
CA GLY A 212 0.01 8.93 4.61
C GLY A 212 -1.20 8.03 4.32
N VAL A 213 -1.64 7.25 5.32
CA VAL A 213 -2.86 6.43 5.24
C VAL A 213 -4.10 7.30 4.98
N LEU A 214 -4.22 8.45 5.65
CA LEU A 214 -5.33 9.37 5.43
C LEU A 214 -5.41 9.86 3.98
N PHE A 215 -4.28 10.29 3.41
CA PHE A 215 -4.25 10.74 2.02
C PHE A 215 -4.51 9.61 1.04
N LEU A 216 -3.84 8.48 1.23
CA LEU A 216 -3.86 7.38 0.26
C LEU A 216 -5.21 6.66 0.24
N PHE A 217 -5.87 6.52 1.38
CA PHE A 217 -7.11 5.74 1.47
C PHE A 217 -8.37 6.59 1.71
N ASN A 218 -8.34 7.67 2.49
CA ASN A 218 -9.57 8.45 2.71
C ASN A 218 -9.80 9.47 1.60
N PHE A 219 -8.86 10.39 1.39
CA PHE A 219 -9.06 11.45 0.40
C PHE A 219 -9.18 10.89 -1.01
N ASN A 220 -8.33 9.92 -1.36
CA ASN A 220 -8.42 9.21 -2.63
C ASN A 220 -9.82 8.58 -2.84
N SER A 221 -10.34 7.87 -1.85
CA SER A 221 -11.64 7.21 -1.95
C SER A 221 -12.81 8.19 -2.00
N ILE A 222 -12.73 9.33 -1.31
CA ILE A 222 -13.74 10.38 -1.41
C ILE A 222 -13.77 10.94 -2.82
N ILE A 223 -12.62 11.22 -3.43
CA ILE A 223 -12.56 11.72 -4.81
C ILE A 223 -13.10 10.67 -5.80
N GLN A 224 -12.77 9.40 -5.59
CA GLN A 224 -13.32 8.30 -6.40
C GLN A 224 -14.84 8.21 -6.30
N ILE A 225 -15.42 8.35 -5.10
CA ILE A 225 -16.88 8.42 -4.92
C ILE A 225 -17.48 9.57 -5.74
N LEU A 226 -16.87 10.76 -5.70
CA LEU A 226 -17.32 11.91 -6.49
C LEU A 226 -17.25 11.63 -8.00
N GLN A 227 -16.19 10.95 -8.46
CA GLN A 227 -16.06 10.52 -9.86
C GLN A 227 -17.16 9.52 -10.26
N TYR A 228 -17.48 8.55 -9.41
CA TYR A 228 -18.56 7.59 -9.68
C TYR A 228 -19.93 8.25 -9.72
N ILE A 229 -20.24 9.13 -8.75
CA ILE A 229 -21.51 9.88 -8.72
C ILE A 229 -21.66 10.71 -9.99
N ARG A 230 -20.61 11.42 -10.37
CA ARG A 230 -20.61 12.22 -11.59
C ARG A 230 -20.79 11.35 -12.83
N GLY A 231 -20.01 10.28 -12.99
CA GLY A 231 -20.15 9.39 -14.16
C GLY A 231 -21.55 8.81 -14.29
N PHE A 232 -22.24 8.60 -13.17
CA PHE A 232 -23.65 8.23 -13.17
C PHE A 232 -24.58 9.38 -13.59
N ILE A 233 -24.36 10.61 -13.12
CA ILE A 233 -25.11 11.81 -13.54
C ILE A 233 -24.95 12.04 -15.05
N ASP A 234 -23.72 12.03 -15.54
CA ASP A 234 -23.40 12.22 -16.97
C ASP A 234 -24.13 11.18 -17.84
N TYR A 235 -24.18 9.92 -17.37
CA TYR A 235 -24.91 8.84 -18.01
C TYR A 235 -26.44 9.05 -17.97
N PHE A 236 -26.99 9.40 -16.81
CA PHE A 236 -28.44 9.49 -16.60
C PHE A 236 -29.08 10.67 -17.35
N PHE A 237 -28.44 11.83 -17.32
CA PHE A 237 -28.94 13.02 -18.01
C PHE A 237 -28.61 13.03 -19.49
N ASN A 238 -27.92 11.99 -19.99
CA ASN A 238 -27.46 11.91 -21.37
C ASN A 238 -26.79 13.22 -21.81
N ILE A 239 -26.01 13.83 -20.92
CA ILE A 239 -25.24 15.08 -21.18
C ILE A 239 -24.24 14.85 -22.34
N ASN A 240 -24.05 13.58 -22.73
CA ASN A 240 -23.39 13.14 -23.96
C ASN A 240 -24.16 13.42 -25.26
N SER A 241 -25.23 14.24 -25.27
CA SER A 241 -25.76 14.75 -26.54
C SER A 241 -24.68 15.62 -27.20
N TYR A 242 -23.95 14.96 -28.09
CA TYR A 242 -22.76 15.21 -28.89
C TYR A 242 -22.24 16.64 -29.20
N TYR A 243 -22.89 17.73 -28.78
CA TYR A 243 -22.51 19.08 -29.20
C TYR A 243 -22.39 20.15 -28.12
N ASP A 244 -22.72 19.85 -26.86
CA ASP A 244 -22.56 20.83 -25.78
C ASP A 244 -21.91 20.19 -24.54
N TYR A 245 -20.76 19.56 -24.77
CA TYR A 245 -19.89 19.16 -23.68
C TYR A 245 -19.43 20.43 -22.98
N ASP A 246 -20.03 20.73 -21.83
CA ASP A 246 -19.64 21.85 -20.98
C ASP A 246 -18.15 21.70 -20.65
N GLU A 247 -17.34 22.54 -21.30
CA GLU A 247 -15.88 22.53 -21.24
C GLU A 247 -15.41 22.54 -19.77
N LEU A 248 -16.17 23.23 -18.90
CA LEU A 248 -15.96 23.29 -17.47
C LEU A 248 -15.98 21.90 -16.81
N LEU A 249 -16.96 21.06 -17.14
CA LEU A 249 -17.09 19.70 -16.59
C LEU A 249 -15.93 18.82 -17.02
N TYR A 250 -15.43 18.96 -18.24
CA TYR A 250 -14.25 18.24 -18.71
C TYR A 250 -13.00 18.64 -17.91
N TRP A 251 -12.75 19.95 -17.75
CA TRP A 251 -11.63 20.46 -16.96
C TRP A 251 -11.71 20.07 -15.48
N ILE A 252 -12.90 20.08 -14.89
CA ILE A 252 -13.13 19.57 -13.52
C ILE A 252 -12.72 18.08 -13.43
N ASN A 253 -12.99 17.28 -14.46
CA ASN A 253 -12.62 15.85 -14.45
C ASN A 253 -11.11 15.67 -14.40
N ILE A 254 -10.41 16.38 -15.30
CA ILE A 254 -8.96 16.36 -15.38
C ILE A 254 -8.37 16.83 -14.05
N GLY A 255 -8.90 17.91 -13.48
CA GLY A 255 -8.48 18.43 -12.18
C GLY A 255 -8.65 17.40 -11.05
N LEU A 256 -9.79 16.70 -11.00
CA LEU A 256 -10.03 15.64 -10.00
C LEU A 256 -9.10 14.43 -10.19
N PHE A 257 -8.85 14.02 -11.43
CA PHE A 257 -7.93 12.91 -11.74
C PHE A 257 -6.49 13.26 -11.37
N PHE A 258 -6.05 14.47 -11.71
CA PHE A 258 -4.76 15.00 -11.31
C PHE A 258 -4.62 15.07 -9.78
N LEU A 259 -5.63 15.61 -9.09
CA LEU A 259 -5.66 15.70 -7.63
C LEU A 259 -5.58 14.31 -6.98
N THR A 260 -6.31 13.33 -7.50
CA THR A 260 -6.27 11.93 -7.03
C THR A 260 -4.86 11.36 -7.14
N SER A 261 -4.23 11.53 -8.30
CA SER A 261 -2.86 11.08 -8.56
C SER A 261 -1.85 11.76 -7.63
N LEU A 262 -1.99 13.08 -7.43
CA LEU A 262 -1.14 13.87 -6.54
C LEU A 262 -1.26 13.40 -5.08
N LEU A 263 -2.49 13.22 -4.58
CA LEU A 263 -2.74 12.75 -3.21
C LEU A 263 -2.24 11.33 -2.99
N PHE A 264 -2.36 10.46 -4.00
CA PHE A 264 -1.80 9.12 -3.98
C PHE A 264 -0.27 9.16 -3.85
N ILE A 265 0.42 9.98 -4.66
CA ILE A 265 1.88 10.16 -4.59
C ILE A 265 2.29 10.69 -3.22
N ILE A 266 1.64 11.75 -2.71
CA ILE A 266 1.90 12.30 -1.38
C ILE A 266 1.70 11.23 -0.30
N GLY A 267 0.63 10.43 -0.41
CA GLY A 267 0.34 9.31 0.48
C GLY A 267 1.47 8.28 0.51
N ILE A 268 1.98 7.88 -0.66
CA ILE A 268 3.10 6.94 -0.79
C ILE A 268 4.37 7.52 -0.15
N ILE A 269 4.70 8.78 -0.44
CA ILE A 269 5.89 9.44 0.10
C ILE A 269 5.82 9.47 1.63
N LEU A 270 4.69 9.85 2.21
CA LEU A 270 4.50 9.90 3.65
C LEU A 270 4.56 8.53 4.31
N LEU A 271 3.99 7.50 3.68
CA LEU A 271 4.12 6.11 4.12
C LEU A 271 5.57 5.65 4.08
N ALA A 272 6.30 5.93 2.99
CA ALA A 272 7.71 5.56 2.84
C ALA A 272 8.59 6.26 3.89
N VAL A 273 8.43 7.57 4.08
CA VAL A 273 9.15 8.34 5.12
C VAL A 273 8.83 7.80 6.51
N GLY A 274 7.56 7.54 6.79
CA GLY A 274 7.14 6.95 8.06
C GLY A 274 7.77 5.58 8.30
N ALA A 275 7.73 4.70 7.29
CA ALA A 275 8.36 3.39 7.35
C ALA A 275 9.88 3.50 7.60
N ILE A 276 10.60 4.28 6.79
CA ILE A 276 12.06 4.48 6.93
C ILE A 276 12.41 4.95 8.34
N LYS A 277 11.68 5.94 8.89
CA LYS A 277 11.94 6.42 10.24
C LYS A 277 11.66 5.35 11.31
N THR A 278 10.60 4.56 11.20
CA THR A 278 10.35 3.45 12.15
C THR A 278 11.49 2.44 12.17
N MET A 279 12.22 2.28 11.07
CA MET A 279 13.34 1.33 10.98
C MET A 279 14.64 1.85 11.57
N SER A 280 14.79 3.18 11.61
CA SER A 280 15.96 3.81 12.22
C SER A 280 15.96 3.74 13.75
N VAL A 281 14.83 3.33 14.35
CA VAL A 281 14.73 3.14 15.80
C VAL A 281 15.49 1.89 16.20
N PRO A 282 16.60 2.00 16.93
CA PRO A 282 17.32 0.83 17.40
C PRO A 282 16.40 0.02 18.33
N LEU A 283 16.30 -1.29 18.09
CA LEU A 283 15.55 -2.24 18.93
C LEU A 283 16.26 -2.49 20.28
N THR A 284 16.82 -1.44 20.90
CA THR A 284 17.53 -1.51 22.19
C THR A 284 16.60 -1.81 23.37
N PHE A 285 15.30 -1.95 23.14
CA PHE A 285 14.28 -2.26 24.15
C PHE A 285 14.40 -3.66 24.77
N SER A 286 15.22 -4.57 24.24
CA SER A 286 15.18 -5.97 24.69
C SER A 286 16.14 -6.38 25.82
N LYS A 287 17.06 -5.52 26.31
CA LYS A 287 18.07 -5.97 27.31
C LYS A 287 18.00 -5.36 28.70
N LYS A 288 17.15 -4.37 28.99
CA LYS A 288 17.09 -3.77 30.34
C LYS A 288 16.11 -4.43 31.34
N LYS A 289 15.38 -5.49 30.97
CA LYS A 289 14.53 -6.23 31.94
C LYS A 289 15.18 -7.44 32.61
N GLY A 290 16.45 -7.73 32.32
CA GLY A 290 17.15 -8.90 32.88
C GLY A 290 18.03 -8.67 34.11
N VAL A 291 18.20 -7.43 34.59
CA VAL A 291 18.99 -7.16 35.80
C VAL A 291 18.13 -6.44 36.83
N LYS A 292 17.11 -7.15 37.33
CA LYS A 292 16.67 -7.02 38.72
C LYS A 292 17.45 -8.02 39.60
N GLY A 293 18.72 -8.25 39.28
CA GLY A 293 19.67 -8.65 40.31
C GLY A 293 20.04 -7.38 41.04
N ALA A 294 19.64 -7.28 42.31
CA ALA A 294 20.27 -6.36 43.25
C ALA A 294 21.80 -6.39 43.05
N PRO A 295 22.54 -5.30 43.36
CA PRO A 295 23.99 -5.38 43.39
C PRO A 295 24.35 -6.58 44.26
N ARG A 296 24.84 -7.67 43.64
CA ARG A 296 25.53 -8.72 44.37
C ARG A 296 26.73 -7.99 44.93
N GLN A 297 26.60 -7.58 46.18
CA GLN A 297 27.71 -7.14 47.01
C GLN A 297 28.82 -8.15 46.75
N ALA A 298 30.00 -7.65 46.42
CA ALA A 298 31.20 -8.47 46.30
C ALA A 298 31.46 -9.10 47.68
N VAL A 299 30.80 -10.23 47.97
CA VAL A 299 31.05 -11.01 49.16
C VAL A 299 32.46 -11.53 49.01
N ASN A 300 33.27 -11.10 49.96
CA ASN A 300 34.68 -11.41 50.10
C ASN A 300 34.88 -12.93 49.96
N LYS A 301 35.72 -13.31 48.99
CA LYS A 301 35.89 -14.66 48.48
C LYS A 301 36.66 -15.51 49.49
N LYS A 302 35.99 -15.96 50.56
CA LYS A 302 36.47 -17.10 51.36
C LYS A 302 36.37 -18.35 50.48
N GLN A 303 37.47 -19.08 50.35
CA GLN A 303 37.53 -20.32 49.59
C GLN A 303 36.60 -21.35 50.26
N ASN A 304 35.50 -21.69 49.60
CA ASN A 304 34.57 -22.71 50.08
C ASN A 304 35.12 -24.09 49.68
N THR A 305 35.77 -24.76 50.61
CA THR A 305 36.09 -26.20 50.52
C THR A 305 35.00 -27.00 51.24
N CYS A 306 34.65 -28.18 50.70
CA CYS A 306 33.67 -29.05 51.34
C CYS A 306 34.18 -29.49 52.72
N PRO A 307 33.42 -29.32 53.82
CA PRO A 307 33.88 -29.72 55.16
C PRO A 307 34.04 -31.24 55.30
N SER A 308 33.36 -32.05 54.48
CA SER A 308 33.44 -33.51 54.55
C SER A 308 34.63 -34.10 53.78
N CYS A 309 35.01 -33.52 52.65
CA CYS A 309 36.03 -34.12 51.77
C CYS A 309 37.12 -33.13 51.30
N ASN A 310 37.10 -31.89 51.79
CA ASN A 310 38.02 -30.80 51.47
C ASN A 310 38.16 -30.46 49.97
N THR A 311 37.25 -30.95 49.13
CA THR A 311 37.26 -30.63 47.70
C THR A 311 36.85 -29.16 47.50
N PRO A 312 37.57 -28.38 46.67
CA PRO A 312 37.20 -26.99 46.38
C PRO A 312 35.89 -26.93 45.60
N LEU A 313 34.98 -26.06 46.03
CA LEU A 313 33.64 -25.97 45.45
C LEU A 313 33.48 -24.70 44.62
N PRO A 314 32.71 -24.76 43.53
CA PRO A 314 32.34 -23.56 42.81
C PRO A 314 31.47 -22.66 43.71
N PRO A 315 31.60 -21.33 43.60
CA PRO A 315 30.88 -20.40 44.45
C PRO A 315 29.36 -20.55 44.25
N GLY A 316 28.63 -20.77 45.35
CA GLY A 316 27.18 -20.96 45.35
C GLY A 316 26.71 -22.40 45.12
N ALA A 317 27.58 -23.41 45.24
CA ALA A 317 27.15 -24.80 45.28
C ALA A 317 26.35 -25.09 46.56
N GLU A 318 25.20 -25.76 46.44
CA GLU A 318 24.37 -26.21 47.57
C GLU A 318 24.78 -27.60 48.06
N PHE A 319 25.41 -28.41 47.22
CA PHE A 319 25.90 -29.75 47.54
C PHE A 319 27.28 -30.03 46.93
N CYS A 320 28.05 -30.92 47.55
CA CYS A 320 29.35 -31.33 47.02
C CYS A 320 29.18 -32.37 45.92
N THR A 321 29.68 -32.10 44.72
CA THR A 321 29.65 -33.04 43.59
C THR A 321 30.57 -34.25 43.77
N ASN A 322 31.52 -34.19 44.70
CA ASN A 322 32.47 -35.28 44.93
C ASN A 322 31.95 -36.28 45.98
N CYS A 323 31.37 -35.81 47.09
CA CYS A 323 30.92 -36.70 48.17
C CYS A 323 29.40 -36.73 48.38
N GLY A 324 28.62 -35.92 47.65
CA GLY A 324 27.15 -35.90 47.73
C GLY A 324 26.55 -35.23 48.97
N ASN A 325 27.37 -34.78 49.92
CA ASN A 325 26.88 -34.10 51.12
C ASN A 325 26.44 -32.67 50.84
N HIS A 326 25.40 -32.24 51.55
CA HIS A 326 24.93 -30.86 51.57
C HIS A 326 25.96 -29.96 52.28
N LEU A 327 26.17 -28.74 51.75
CA LEU A 327 27.22 -27.81 52.19
C LEU A 327 26.80 -26.86 53.30
#